data_AF-A0A377DVS7-F1
#
_entry.id   AF-A0A377DVS7-F1
#
_cell.length_a   1.000
_cell.length_b   1.000
_cell.length_c   1.000
_cell.angle_alpha   90.00
_cell.angle_beta   90.00
_cell.angle_gamma   90.00
#
_symmetry.space_group_name_H-M   'P 1'
#
loop_
_entity.id
_entity.type
_entity.pdbx_description
1 polymer ?
#
loop_
_entity_poly.entity_id
_entity_poly.type
_entity_poly.pdbx_seq_one_letter_code
_entity_poly.pdbx_strand_id
1 'polypeptide(L)'
;MKLSKIHAVFGGKNPHPNWIVGGMPCAINIDESGAVGAVNMERLNLVQSIITRTADFINNVMIPDALAIGQFNKPWSEIGTGLSDKCVLSYGAFPDIANDFGEKSLLMPGGAVINGDFNNVLPVDLVDPQQVQEFVDHAWYRYPNDQVGRHPFDGITDPWYNPGDVKGSDTNIQQLNEQERYSWIKAPRWRGNAMEVGPLARTLIAYHKGDAATVESVDRMMSALNLPLSGIQSTLGRILCRAHEAQWAAGKLQYFFDKLMTNLKNGNLATASTEKWEPANLADRVPWCRFYRSAARGVRPLGRHSRWQD
;
A
#
# COMPACT_ATOMS: atom_id res chain seq x y z
N MET A 1 -12.67 16.21 -5.36
CA MET A 1 -13.33 15.80 -6.61
C MET A 1 -12.51 16.03 -7.90
N LYS A 2 -11.29 16.61 -7.88
CA LYS A 2 -10.49 16.85 -9.11
C LYS A 2 -9.34 15.85 -9.33
N LEU A 3 -8.75 15.29 -8.27
CA LEU A 3 -7.63 14.32 -8.34
C LEU A 3 -7.98 13.04 -9.14
N SER A 4 -9.19 12.51 -8.97
CA SER A 4 -9.66 11.30 -9.64
C SER A 4 -9.72 11.41 -11.18
N LYS A 5 -9.64 12.62 -11.74
CA LYS A 5 -9.57 12.82 -13.19
C LYS A 5 -8.29 12.23 -13.81
N ILE A 6 -7.20 12.12 -13.07
CA ILE A 6 -6.01 11.41 -13.54
C ILE A 6 -6.36 9.93 -13.82
N HIS A 7 -7.10 9.29 -12.93
CA HIS A 7 -7.59 7.92 -13.17
C HIS A 7 -8.56 7.85 -14.36
N ALA A 8 -9.37 8.89 -14.59
CA ALA A 8 -10.26 8.93 -15.74
C ALA A 8 -9.49 9.00 -17.07
N VAL A 9 -8.37 9.74 -17.13
CA VAL A 9 -7.52 9.81 -18.34
C VAL A 9 -6.89 8.44 -18.65
N PHE A 10 -6.25 7.80 -17.68
CA PHE A 10 -5.50 6.55 -17.92
C PHE A 10 -6.34 5.27 -17.77
N GLY A 11 -7.43 5.31 -17.01
CA GLY A 11 -8.25 4.15 -16.66
C GLY A 11 -9.72 4.28 -17.05
N GLY A 12 -10.11 5.37 -17.73
CA GLY A 12 -11.46 5.63 -18.24
C GLY A 12 -12.47 6.15 -17.21
N LYS A 13 -12.39 5.70 -15.94
CA LYS A 13 -13.35 6.10 -14.89
C LYS A 13 -12.76 6.05 -13.48
N ASN A 14 -13.45 6.71 -12.55
CA ASN A 14 -13.23 6.59 -11.12
C ASN A 14 -14.57 6.77 -10.39
N PRO A 15 -14.98 5.89 -9.46
CA PRO A 15 -14.27 4.69 -8.97
C PRO A 15 -14.10 3.56 -10.02
N HIS A 16 -13.26 2.57 -9.70
CA HIS A 16 -12.98 1.36 -10.52
C HIS A 16 -12.43 1.63 -11.94
N PRO A 17 -11.22 2.22 -12.09
CA PRO A 17 -10.54 2.31 -13.38
C PRO A 17 -10.22 0.93 -13.96
N ASN A 18 -10.02 0.87 -15.28
CA ASN A 18 -9.67 -0.35 -16.00
C ASN A 18 -8.15 -0.57 -16.06
N TRP A 19 -7.74 -1.85 -16.12
CA TRP A 19 -6.34 -2.33 -16.20
C TRP A 19 -6.29 -3.55 -17.12
N ILE A 20 -5.11 -3.90 -17.65
CA ILE A 20 -4.91 -5.13 -18.44
C ILE A 20 -3.67 -5.88 -17.94
N VAL A 21 -3.64 -7.21 -18.13
CA VAL A 21 -2.39 -7.97 -17.99
C VAL A 21 -1.43 -7.52 -19.09
N GLY A 22 -0.17 -7.26 -18.72
CA GLY A 22 0.86 -6.82 -19.67
C GLY A 22 1.05 -5.29 -19.77
N GLY A 23 0.24 -4.47 -19.09
CA GLY A 23 0.43 -3.02 -19.08
C GLY A 23 -0.85 -2.23 -18.76
N MET A 24 -1.13 -1.20 -19.58
CA MET A 24 -2.32 -0.35 -19.46
C MET A 24 -3.07 -0.24 -20.80
N PRO A 25 -4.41 -0.16 -20.80
CA PRO A 25 -5.21 -0.08 -22.04
C PRO A 25 -5.20 1.32 -22.70
N CYS A 26 -4.62 2.33 -22.05
CA CYS A 26 -4.60 3.71 -22.52
C CYS A 26 -3.46 3.96 -23.52
N ALA A 27 -3.63 3.48 -24.75
CA ALA A 27 -2.67 3.72 -25.84
C ALA A 27 -2.36 5.22 -26.00
N ILE A 28 -1.09 5.52 -26.31
CA ILE A 28 -0.58 6.89 -26.43
C ILE A 28 -0.33 7.19 -27.92
N ASN A 29 -0.81 8.34 -28.38
CA ASN A 29 -0.50 8.89 -29.69
C ASN A 29 -0.42 10.42 -29.56
N ILE A 30 0.77 10.99 -29.78
CA ILE A 30 1.06 12.41 -29.56
C ILE A 30 0.98 13.22 -30.85
N ASP A 31 1.47 12.68 -31.97
CA ASP A 31 1.76 13.45 -33.19
C ASP A 31 1.33 12.76 -34.49
N GLU A 32 0.62 11.62 -34.40
CA GLU A 32 0.10 10.91 -35.58
C GLU A 32 -1.39 11.15 -35.77
N SER A 33 -1.87 10.91 -37.00
CA SER A 33 -3.30 10.92 -37.30
C SER A 33 -4.04 9.93 -36.39
N GLY A 34 -5.22 10.34 -35.90
CA GLY A 34 -6.00 9.54 -34.95
C GLY A 34 -5.67 9.77 -33.48
N ALA A 35 -4.78 10.71 -33.12
CA ALA A 35 -4.46 11.07 -31.73
C ALA A 35 -5.70 11.45 -30.87
N VAL A 36 -6.81 11.88 -31.50
CA VAL A 36 -8.09 12.12 -30.82
C VAL A 36 -8.70 10.87 -30.19
N GLY A 37 -8.31 9.68 -30.63
CA GLY A 37 -8.73 8.38 -30.09
C GLY A 37 -7.80 7.80 -29.03
N ALA A 38 -6.78 8.53 -28.59
CA ALA A 38 -5.71 8.05 -27.70
C ALA A 38 -5.40 9.05 -26.57
N VAL A 39 -4.48 8.67 -25.68
CA VAL A 39 -3.84 9.64 -24.77
C VAL A 39 -2.92 10.53 -25.61
N ASN A 40 -3.34 11.78 -25.80
CA ASN A 40 -2.63 12.81 -26.56
C ASN A 40 -2.15 13.95 -25.67
N MET A 41 -1.52 14.96 -26.27
CA MET A 41 -0.92 16.08 -25.51
C MET A 41 -1.95 16.87 -24.69
N GLU A 42 -3.19 17.03 -25.17
CA GLU A 42 -4.23 17.73 -24.40
C GLU A 42 -4.62 16.93 -23.15
N ARG A 43 -4.71 15.59 -23.25
CA ARG A 43 -4.94 14.72 -22.09
C ARG A 43 -3.80 14.79 -21.08
N LEU A 44 -2.54 14.83 -21.55
CA LEU A 44 -1.36 14.97 -20.70
C LEU A 44 -1.30 16.35 -20.03
N ASN A 45 -1.67 17.42 -20.73
CA ASN A 45 -1.80 18.76 -20.14
C ASN A 45 -2.85 18.81 -19.02
N LEU A 46 -3.98 18.14 -19.21
CA LEU A 46 -4.98 17.98 -18.15
C LEU A 46 -4.38 17.28 -16.93
N VAL A 47 -3.67 16.16 -17.12
CA VAL A 47 -3.00 15.44 -16.03
C VAL A 47 -2.02 16.33 -15.28
N GLN A 48 -1.11 17.01 -15.99
CA GLN A 48 -0.15 17.95 -15.38
C GLN A 48 -0.85 19.01 -14.53
N SER A 49 -1.91 19.63 -15.06
CA SER A 49 -2.67 20.66 -14.32
C SER A 49 -3.26 20.11 -13.01
N ILE A 50 -3.69 18.85 -12.99
CA ILE A 50 -4.26 18.21 -11.80
C ILE A 50 -3.16 17.88 -10.80
N ILE A 51 -1.99 17.42 -11.26
CA ILE A 51 -0.83 17.12 -10.40
C ILE A 51 -0.42 18.37 -9.63
N THR A 52 -0.16 19.48 -10.34
CA THR A 52 0.26 20.76 -9.72
C THR A 52 -0.74 21.21 -8.66
N ARG A 53 -2.02 21.27 -9.02
CA ARG A 53 -3.08 21.72 -8.10
C ARG A 53 -3.30 20.78 -6.92
N THR A 54 -2.99 19.50 -7.07
CA THR A 54 -3.04 18.52 -5.99
C THR A 54 -1.91 18.76 -4.99
N ALA A 55 -0.69 18.94 -5.49
CA ALA A 55 0.47 19.26 -4.66
C ALA A 55 0.24 20.58 -3.89
N ASP A 56 -0.23 21.63 -4.58
CA ASP A 56 -0.52 22.93 -3.95
C ASP A 56 -1.53 22.79 -2.81
N PHE A 57 -2.62 22.05 -3.03
CA PHE A 57 -3.64 21.85 -2.00
C PHE A 57 -3.10 21.06 -0.80
N ILE A 58 -2.37 19.97 -1.04
CA ILE A 58 -1.82 19.15 0.04
C ILE A 58 -0.81 19.95 0.86
N ASN A 59 0.10 20.66 0.19
CA ASN A 59 1.18 21.40 0.85
C ASN A 59 0.68 22.62 1.63
N ASN A 60 -0.35 23.31 1.12
CA ASN A 60 -0.80 24.57 1.70
C ASN A 60 -2.09 24.48 2.52
N VAL A 61 -2.75 23.31 2.55
CA VAL A 61 -3.97 23.08 3.34
C VAL A 61 -3.80 21.87 4.25
N MET A 62 -3.65 20.68 3.67
CA MET A 62 -3.63 19.44 4.45
C MET A 62 -2.46 19.36 5.43
N ILE A 63 -1.25 19.75 5.01
CA ILE A 63 -0.05 19.70 5.85
C ILE A 63 -0.15 20.71 7.01
N PRO A 64 -0.44 22.01 6.80
CA PRO A 64 -0.65 22.96 7.89
C PRO A 64 -1.74 22.52 8.86
N ASP A 65 -2.88 22.02 8.36
CA ASP A 65 -3.99 21.56 9.21
C ASP A 65 -3.57 20.36 10.08
N ALA A 66 -2.84 19.40 9.52
CA ALA A 66 -2.34 18.25 10.28
C ALA A 66 -1.36 18.68 11.37
N LEU A 67 -0.46 19.62 11.08
CA LEU A 67 0.44 20.20 12.07
C LEU A 67 -0.32 20.99 13.15
N ALA A 68 -1.32 21.76 12.77
CA ALA A 68 -2.17 22.49 13.72
C ALA A 68 -2.90 21.54 14.67
N ILE A 69 -3.51 20.46 14.14
CA ILE A 69 -4.08 19.38 14.95
C ILE A 69 -3.04 18.84 15.93
N GLY A 70 -1.81 18.61 15.47
CA GLY A 70 -0.70 18.19 16.34
C GLY A 70 -0.38 19.18 17.46
N GLN A 71 -0.35 20.48 17.16
CA GLN A 71 -0.08 21.52 18.17
C GLN A 71 -1.15 21.55 19.28
N PHE A 72 -2.42 21.43 18.90
CA PHE A 72 -3.54 21.50 19.85
C PHE A 72 -3.84 20.17 20.57
N ASN A 73 -3.28 19.06 20.10
CA ASN A 73 -3.59 17.72 20.63
C ASN A 73 -2.33 16.92 21.00
N LYS A 74 -1.25 17.57 21.45
CA LYS A 74 0.01 16.92 21.83
C LYS A 74 -0.14 15.72 22.78
N PRO A 75 -1.06 15.69 23.77
CA PRO A 75 -1.25 14.50 24.61
C PRO A 75 -1.61 13.23 23.81
N TRP A 76 -2.20 13.35 22.63
CA TRP A 76 -2.49 12.22 21.74
C TRP A 76 -1.23 11.61 21.10
N SER A 77 -0.06 12.23 21.29
CA SER A 77 1.23 11.62 20.95
C SER A 77 1.62 10.48 21.90
N GLU A 78 0.94 10.33 23.03
CA GLU A 78 1.16 9.25 24.01
C GLU A 78 -0.02 8.25 24.06
N ILE A 79 -1.05 8.47 23.24
CA ILE A 79 -2.27 7.66 23.22
C ILE A 79 -2.31 6.78 21.97
N GLY A 80 -2.63 5.50 22.15
CA GLY A 80 -2.87 4.57 21.05
C GLY A 80 -1.61 4.09 20.34
N THR A 81 -0.48 4.01 21.05
CA THR A 81 0.77 3.43 20.52
C THR A 81 0.55 2.03 19.94
N GLY A 82 -0.14 1.15 20.68
CA GLY A 82 -0.52 -0.17 20.20
C GLY A 82 0.72 -1.03 19.85
N LEU A 83 0.83 -1.43 18.59
CA LEU A 83 1.95 -2.22 18.07
C LEU A 83 3.02 -1.36 17.37
N SER A 84 2.79 -0.05 17.20
CA SER A 84 3.69 0.82 16.42
C SER A 84 5.09 1.01 17.03
N ASP A 85 5.26 0.71 18.31
CA ASP A 85 6.54 0.67 19.05
C ASP A 85 7.13 -0.75 19.16
N LYS A 86 6.43 -1.78 18.62
CA LYS A 86 6.79 -3.19 18.77
C LYS A 86 7.01 -3.87 17.42
N CYS A 87 5.98 -3.90 16.58
CA CYS A 87 5.93 -4.70 15.37
C CYS A 87 5.27 -3.94 14.21
N VAL A 88 6.06 -3.59 13.19
CA VAL A 88 5.59 -2.87 12.00
C VAL A 88 6.05 -3.54 10.70
N LEU A 89 5.24 -3.44 9.63
CA LEU A 89 5.50 -4.15 8.38
C LEU A 89 5.17 -3.31 7.13
N SER A 90 6.10 -3.27 6.18
CA SER A 90 5.95 -2.76 4.82
C SER A 90 6.49 -3.76 3.79
N TYR A 91 5.80 -3.95 2.67
CA TYR A 91 6.34 -4.74 1.54
C TYR A 91 7.19 -3.90 0.59
N GLY A 92 7.12 -2.58 0.69
CA GLY A 92 7.62 -1.65 -0.31
C GLY A 92 6.71 -1.54 -1.53
N ALA A 93 6.90 -0.46 -2.29
CA ALA A 93 6.08 -0.13 -3.45
C ALA A 93 6.77 0.85 -4.41
N PHE A 94 6.10 1.14 -5.53
CA PHE A 94 6.52 2.09 -6.55
C PHE A 94 7.89 1.73 -7.16
N PRO A 95 7.98 0.61 -7.91
CA PRO A 95 9.20 0.23 -8.61
C PRO A 95 9.55 1.28 -9.66
N ASP A 96 10.76 1.83 -9.58
CA ASP A 96 11.27 2.84 -10.51
C ASP A 96 11.95 2.22 -11.74
N ILE A 97 12.43 0.99 -11.57
CA ILE A 97 12.92 0.14 -12.65
C ILE A 97 11.79 -0.81 -13.01
N ALA A 98 11.28 -0.70 -14.24
CA ALA A 98 10.15 -1.50 -14.69
C ALA A 98 10.44 -3.00 -14.57
N ASN A 99 9.51 -3.73 -13.95
CA ASN A 99 9.56 -5.17 -13.68
C ASN A 99 10.60 -5.62 -12.62
N ASP A 100 11.33 -4.71 -11.99
CA ASP A 100 12.19 -5.00 -10.84
C ASP A 100 11.50 -4.59 -9.53
N PHE A 101 11.32 -5.57 -8.64
CA PHE A 101 10.66 -5.42 -7.33
C PHE A 101 11.66 -5.59 -6.17
N GLY A 102 12.95 -5.48 -6.46
CA GLY A 102 14.02 -5.47 -5.48
C GLY A 102 14.13 -4.12 -4.77
N GLU A 103 14.92 -4.11 -3.69
CA GLU A 103 15.12 -2.96 -2.82
C GLU A 103 15.61 -1.70 -3.54
N LYS A 104 16.45 -1.85 -4.58
CA LYS A 104 16.99 -0.72 -5.34
C LYS A 104 15.97 -0.04 -6.25
N SER A 105 14.88 -0.74 -6.59
CA SER A 105 13.84 -0.23 -7.48
C SER A 105 12.70 0.43 -6.71
N LEU A 106 12.33 -0.10 -5.54
CA LEU A 106 11.17 0.37 -4.79
C LEU A 106 11.43 1.72 -4.12
N LEU A 107 10.77 2.78 -4.62
CA LEU A 107 10.87 4.14 -4.05
C LEU A 107 10.21 4.27 -2.67
N MET A 108 9.29 3.35 -2.33
CA MET A 108 8.77 3.21 -0.97
C MET A 108 9.43 1.98 -0.34
N PRO A 109 10.21 2.13 0.75
CA PRO A 109 10.94 1.02 1.35
C PRO A 109 10.05 -0.10 1.91
N GLY A 110 10.53 -1.34 1.75
CA GLY A 110 10.01 -2.54 2.40
C GLY A 110 10.89 -2.98 3.57
N GLY A 111 10.28 -3.69 4.51
CA GLY A 111 10.93 -4.23 5.72
C GLY A 111 9.93 -4.58 6.83
N ALA A 112 10.40 -5.33 7.81
CA ALA A 112 9.68 -5.67 9.03
C ALA A 112 10.52 -5.31 10.26
N VAL A 113 9.88 -4.81 11.31
CA VAL A 113 10.48 -4.69 12.65
C VAL A 113 9.63 -5.52 13.59
N ILE A 114 10.27 -6.21 14.52
CA ILE A 114 9.64 -7.00 15.58
C ILE A 114 10.31 -6.71 16.92
N ASN A 115 9.61 -6.97 18.02
CA ASN A 115 10.14 -6.82 19.40
C ASN A 115 10.68 -5.41 19.72
N GLY A 116 10.26 -4.38 18.97
CA GLY A 116 10.71 -3.01 19.14
C GLY A 116 12.16 -2.75 18.69
N ASP A 117 12.80 -3.71 18.01
CA ASP A 117 14.18 -3.56 17.54
C ASP A 117 14.24 -2.83 16.21
N PHE A 118 14.07 -1.50 16.26
CA PHE A 118 14.14 -0.65 15.08
C PHE A 118 15.54 -0.50 14.48
N ASN A 119 16.59 -0.96 15.18
CA ASN A 119 17.94 -1.01 14.62
C ASN A 119 18.11 -2.16 13.62
N ASN A 120 17.18 -3.11 13.62
CA ASN A 120 17.23 -4.30 12.78
C ASN A 120 15.97 -4.42 11.91
N VAL A 121 15.97 -3.71 10.78
CA VAL A 121 14.91 -3.82 9.79
C VAL A 121 15.10 -5.11 8.97
N LEU A 122 14.22 -6.09 9.18
CA LEU A 122 14.28 -7.41 8.58
C LEU A 122 13.73 -7.40 7.14
N PRO A 123 14.34 -8.16 6.21
CA PRO A 123 13.81 -8.31 4.86
C PRO A 123 12.54 -9.17 4.86
N VAL A 124 11.66 -8.90 3.89
CA VAL A 124 10.38 -9.59 3.73
C VAL A 124 10.40 -10.39 2.44
N ASP A 125 10.18 -11.71 2.54
CA ASP A 125 9.92 -12.57 1.40
C ASP A 125 8.53 -13.19 1.52
N LEU A 126 7.65 -12.81 0.60
CA LEU A 126 6.29 -13.33 0.59
C LEU A 126 6.17 -14.71 -0.07
N VAL A 127 7.25 -15.33 -0.55
CA VAL A 127 7.23 -16.74 -1.00
C VAL A 127 7.57 -17.69 0.15
N ASP A 128 8.27 -17.20 1.17
CA ASP A 128 8.65 -18.00 2.34
C ASP A 128 7.38 -18.37 3.15
N PRO A 129 7.01 -19.67 3.22
CA PRO A 129 5.79 -20.10 3.90
C PRO A 129 5.83 -19.89 5.42
N GLN A 130 7.01 -19.61 5.98
CA GLN A 130 7.18 -19.30 7.41
C GLN A 130 7.01 -17.80 7.72
N GLN A 131 6.86 -16.95 6.71
CA GLN A 131 6.66 -15.51 6.91
C GLN A 131 5.18 -15.17 7.04
N VAL A 132 4.49 -14.93 5.91
CA VAL A 132 3.11 -14.45 5.94
C VAL A 132 2.16 -15.63 6.09
N GLN A 133 1.43 -15.68 7.19
CA GLN A 133 0.44 -16.73 7.45
C GLN A 133 -0.87 -16.11 7.92
N GLU A 134 -2.00 -16.72 7.57
CA GLU A 134 -3.34 -16.34 8.05
C GLU A 134 -3.90 -17.42 8.96
N PHE A 135 -4.40 -17.02 10.13
CA PHE A 135 -5.07 -17.85 11.13
C PHE A 135 -6.59 -17.58 11.12
N VAL A 136 -7.37 -18.57 11.55
CA VAL A 136 -8.86 -18.53 11.52
C VAL A 136 -9.53 -19.07 12.78
N ASP A 137 -8.77 -19.42 13.81
CA ASP A 137 -9.25 -19.84 15.14
C ASP A 137 -10.25 -18.85 15.74
N HIS A 138 -10.04 -17.55 15.54
CA HIS A 138 -10.94 -16.48 15.97
C HIS A 138 -11.76 -15.83 14.84
N ALA A 139 -11.82 -16.46 13.66
CA ALA A 139 -12.55 -15.95 12.50
C ALA A 139 -13.60 -16.96 11.99
N TRP A 140 -14.60 -16.46 11.27
CA TRP A 140 -15.70 -17.25 10.72
C TRP A 140 -15.31 -18.00 9.45
N TYR A 141 -14.30 -18.86 9.54
CA TYR A 141 -13.80 -19.71 8.45
C TYR A 141 -13.43 -21.11 8.95
N ARG A 142 -13.41 -22.08 8.02
CA ARG A 142 -12.98 -23.45 8.29
C ARG A 142 -11.60 -23.72 7.73
N TYR A 143 -10.69 -24.17 8.60
CA TYR A 143 -9.46 -24.87 8.23
C TYR A 143 -9.52 -26.32 8.73
N PRO A 144 -8.78 -27.26 8.10
CA PRO A 144 -8.63 -28.62 8.62
C PRO A 144 -8.04 -28.67 10.04
N ASN A 145 -7.15 -27.74 10.36
CA ASN A 145 -6.63 -27.48 11.70
C ASN A 145 -6.56 -25.94 11.87
N ASP A 146 -7.34 -25.39 12.79
CA ASP A 146 -7.45 -23.95 13.04
C ASP A 146 -6.35 -23.41 13.96
N GLN A 147 -5.58 -24.29 14.62
CA GLN A 147 -4.46 -23.93 15.50
C GLN A 147 -3.17 -23.56 14.73
N VAL A 148 -3.18 -23.67 13.39
CA VAL A 148 -2.02 -23.39 12.54
C VAL A 148 -2.36 -22.36 11.47
N GLY A 149 -1.41 -21.46 11.23
CA GLY A 149 -1.51 -20.47 10.17
C GLY A 149 -1.20 -21.10 8.82
N ARG A 150 -1.86 -20.61 7.77
CA ARG A 150 -1.58 -21.04 6.38
C ARG A 150 -0.98 -19.90 5.58
N HIS A 151 0.08 -20.19 4.85
CA HIS A 151 0.59 -19.26 3.85
C HIS A 151 -0.49 -19.05 2.77
N PRO A 152 -0.63 -17.85 2.15
CA PRO A 152 -1.67 -17.60 1.16
C PRO A 152 -1.71 -18.56 -0.05
N PHE A 153 -0.58 -19.15 -0.43
CA PHE A 153 -0.55 -20.21 -1.46
C PHE A 153 -1.26 -21.50 -1.04
N ASP A 154 -1.37 -21.75 0.26
CA ASP A 154 -2.13 -22.85 0.83
C ASP A 154 -3.43 -22.35 1.48
N GLY A 155 -3.83 -21.12 1.17
CA GLY A 155 -4.93 -20.42 1.82
C GLY A 155 -6.28 -21.06 1.51
N ILE A 156 -7.13 -21.19 2.52
CA ILE A 156 -8.51 -21.70 2.36
C ILE A 156 -9.49 -20.58 2.69
N THR A 157 -10.54 -20.42 1.89
CA THR A 157 -11.62 -19.47 2.19
C THR A 157 -12.95 -20.21 2.14
N ASP A 158 -13.22 -20.98 3.19
CA ASP A 158 -14.49 -21.68 3.42
C ASP A 158 -15.25 -20.96 4.55
N PRO A 159 -16.24 -20.10 4.23
CA PRO A 159 -16.92 -19.26 5.21
C PRO A 159 -17.79 -20.09 6.15
N TRP A 160 -17.70 -19.79 7.44
CA TRP A 160 -18.47 -20.48 8.47
C TRP A 160 -18.88 -19.50 9.56
N TYR A 161 -20.07 -18.92 9.38
CA TYR A 161 -20.68 -18.09 10.40
C TYR A 161 -21.02 -18.93 11.62
N ASN A 162 -20.20 -18.81 12.65
CA ASN A 162 -20.36 -19.48 13.92
C ASN A 162 -19.92 -18.54 15.02
N PRO A 163 -20.80 -17.66 15.51
CA PRO A 163 -20.46 -16.67 16.54
C PRO A 163 -20.32 -17.30 17.93
N GLY A 164 -20.66 -18.59 18.09
CA GLY A 164 -20.51 -19.31 19.35
C GLY A 164 -21.49 -18.85 20.43
N ASP A 165 -21.06 -18.89 21.69
CA ASP A 165 -21.88 -18.49 22.85
C ASP A 165 -21.88 -16.96 23.03
N VAL A 166 -22.61 -16.27 22.16
CA VAL A 166 -22.80 -14.81 22.24
C VAL A 166 -23.89 -14.46 23.23
N LYS A 167 -23.79 -13.26 23.82
CA LYS A 167 -24.94 -12.65 24.48
C LYS A 167 -25.98 -12.26 23.42
N GLY A 168 -27.17 -12.84 23.48
CA GLY A 168 -28.24 -12.63 22.50
C GLY A 168 -28.49 -13.89 21.67
N SER A 169 -28.46 -13.77 20.35
CA SER A 169 -28.51 -14.90 19.41
C SER A 169 -27.56 -14.69 18.23
N ASP A 170 -27.35 -15.72 17.43
CA ASP A 170 -26.58 -15.68 16.17
C ASP A 170 -27.03 -14.57 15.19
N THR A 171 -28.27 -14.12 15.30
CA THR A 171 -28.89 -13.11 14.43
C THR A 171 -29.19 -11.80 15.16
N ASN A 172 -28.91 -11.75 16.46
CA ASN A 172 -29.10 -10.57 17.31
C ASN A 172 -28.00 -10.52 18.39
N ILE A 173 -26.76 -10.35 17.93
CA ILE A 173 -25.58 -10.30 18.79
C ILE A 173 -25.60 -9.00 19.61
N GLN A 174 -25.68 -9.12 20.94
CA GLN A 174 -25.51 -8.00 21.86
C GLN A 174 -24.04 -7.84 22.28
N GLN A 175 -23.32 -8.96 22.41
CA GLN A 175 -21.91 -8.99 22.73
C GLN A 175 -21.28 -10.21 22.04
N LEU A 176 -20.22 -9.97 21.26
CA LEU A 176 -19.40 -11.03 20.69
C LEU A 176 -18.66 -11.78 21.81
N ASN A 177 -18.40 -13.07 21.59
CA ASN A 177 -17.51 -13.86 22.44
C ASN A 177 -16.11 -13.88 21.82
N GLU A 178 -15.20 -13.03 22.31
CA GLU A 178 -13.84 -12.93 21.77
C GLU A 178 -12.93 -14.11 22.15
N GLN A 179 -13.34 -14.97 23.09
CA GLN A 179 -12.66 -16.22 23.37
C GLN A 179 -12.92 -17.28 22.27
N GLU A 180 -13.91 -17.05 21.41
CA GLU A 180 -14.26 -17.89 20.27
C GLU A 180 -14.14 -17.13 18.94
N ARG A 181 -14.89 -17.52 17.90
CA ARG A 181 -14.86 -16.89 16.58
C ARG A 181 -15.75 -15.65 16.56
N TYR A 182 -15.18 -14.50 16.22
CA TYR A 182 -15.90 -13.22 16.36
C TYR A 182 -15.81 -12.30 15.13
N SER A 183 -15.20 -12.73 14.01
CA SER A 183 -14.97 -11.85 12.88
C SER A 183 -14.95 -12.54 11.51
N TRP A 184 -15.37 -11.80 10.47
CA TRP A 184 -15.10 -12.13 9.07
C TRP A 184 -13.67 -11.75 8.64
N ILE A 185 -12.86 -11.15 9.52
CA ILE A 185 -11.49 -10.78 9.22
C ILE A 185 -10.57 -11.91 9.69
N LYS A 186 -9.83 -12.53 8.77
CA LYS A 186 -8.76 -13.48 9.11
C LYS A 186 -7.64 -12.80 9.90
N ALA A 187 -6.83 -13.57 10.60
CA ALA A 187 -5.74 -13.05 11.44
C ALA A 187 -4.36 -13.25 10.78
N PRO A 188 -3.88 -12.33 9.91
CA PRO A 188 -2.55 -12.45 9.34
C PRO A 188 -1.45 -12.19 10.40
N ARG A 189 -0.36 -12.94 10.30
CA ARG A 189 0.86 -12.81 11.12
C ARG A 189 2.09 -12.85 10.20
N TRP A 190 3.19 -12.25 10.66
CA TRP A 190 4.50 -12.36 10.00
C TRP A 190 5.49 -13.06 10.94
N ARG A 191 5.93 -14.27 10.57
CA ARG A 191 6.74 -15.15 11.44
C ARG A 191 6.10 -15.34 12.83
N GLY A 192 4.77 -15.50 12.86
CA GLY A 192 3.98 -15.61 14.10
C GLY A 192 3.66 -14.27 14.79
N ASN A 193 4.29 -13.15 14.41
CA ASN A 193 4.11 -11.85 15.05
C ASN A 193 2.88 -11.11 14.50
N ALA A 194 2.12 -10.46 15.39
CA ALA A 194 1.10 -9.48 15.01
C ALA A 194 1.79 -8.18 14.59
N MET A 195 1.38 -7.60 13.45
CA MET A 195 2.06 -6.47 12.85
C MET A 195 1.10 -5.31 12.60
N GLU A 196 1.52 -4.09 12.91
CA GLU A 196 0.88 -2.88 12.39
C GLU A 196 1.35 -2.58 10.95
N VAL A 197 0.44 -2.06 10.13
CA VAL A 197 0.70 -1.61 8.76
C VAL A 197 0.11 -0.23 8.54
N GLY A 198 0.50 0.42 7.45
CA GLY A 198 -0.06 1.72 7.06
C GLY A 198 1.00 2.81 7.02
N PRO A 199 0.57 4.08 6.97
CA PRO A 199 1.48 5.22 6.83
C PRO A 199 2.56 5.25 7.93
N LEU A 200 2.17 5.12 9.19
CA LEU A 200 3.11 5.11 10.31
C LEU A 200 4.15 3.99 10.21
N ALA A 201 3.72 2.77 9.91
CA ALA A 201 4.63 1.63 9.72
C ALA A 201 5.65 1.90 8.61
N ARG A 202 5.22 2.48 7.48
CA ARG A 202 6.12 2.81 6.35
C ARG A 202 7.08 3.93 6.70
N THR A 203 6.61 4.98 7.35
CA THR A 203 7.46 6.06 7.85
C THR A 203 8.53 5.51 8.79
N LEU A 204 8.18 4.66 9.76
CA LEU A 204 9.14 4.07 10.69
C LEU A 204 10.16 3.17 9.98
N ILE A 205 9.73 2.32 9.06
CA ILE A 205 10.65 1.47 8.26
C ILE A 205 11.60 2.33 7.43
N ALA A 206 11.08 3.32 6.69
CA ALA A 206 11.91 4.19 5.85
C ALA A 206 12.89 5.05 6.67
N TYR A 207 12.44 5.59 7.81
CA TYR A 207 13.27 6.36 8.74
C TYR A 207 14.45 5.53 9.26
N HIS A 208 14.20 4.32 9.76
CA HIS A 208 15.24 3.46 10.33
C HIS A 208 16.12 2.77 9.29
N LYS A 209 15.69 2.72 8.02
CA LYS A 209 16.57 2.39 6.88
C LYS A 209 17.41 3.57 6.40
N GLY A 210 17.25 4.75 6.98
CA GLY A 210 18.03 5.94 6.63
C GLY A 210 17.61 6.60 5.32
N ASP A 211 16.35 6.47 4.89
CA ASP A 211 15.85 7.23 3.74
C ASP A 211 15.89 8.72 4.04
N ALA A 212 16.81 9.44 3.38
CA ALA A 212 17.14 10.82 3.72
C ALA A 212 15.92 11.77 3.68
N ALA A 213 15.04 11.61 2.70
CA ALA A 213 13.84 12.44 2.57
C ALA A 213 12.82 12.18 3.70
N THR A 214 12.68 10.92 4.11
CA THR A 214 11.83 10.53 5.25
C THR A 214 12.41 11.05 6.55
N VAL A 215 13.71 10.85 6.79
CA VAL A 215 14.40 11.32 8.01
C VAL A 215 14.23 12.83 8.15
N GLU A 216 14.58 13.60 7.11
CA GLU A 216 14.47 15.06 7.13
C GLU A 216 13.03 15.54 7.40
N SER A 217 12.05 14.94 6.73
CA SER A 217 10.66 15.36 6.85
C SER A 217 10.08 15.04 8.24
N VAL A 218 10.38 13.86 8.77
CA VAL A 218 9.94 13.44 10.10
C VAL A 218 10.60 14.30 11.16
N ASP A 219 11.91 14.48 11.12
CA ASP A 219 12.65 15.28 12.11
C ASP A 219 12.13 16.72 12.13
N ARG A 220 11.89 17.32 10.95
CA ARG A 220 11.30 18.66 10.83
C ARG A 220 9.89 18.72 11.42
N MET A 221 9.05 17.73 11.13
CA MET A 221 7.68 17.66 11.63
C MET A 221 7.64 17.53 13.16
N MET A 222 8.42 16.62 13.73
CA MET A 222 8.49 16.41 15.18
C MET A 222 9.12 17.60 15.90
N SER A 223 10.15 18.21 15.31
CA SER A 223 10.76 19.45 15.81
C SER A 223 9.77 20.61 15.82
N ALA A 224 8.98 20.81 14.76
CA ALA A 224 7.96 21.87 14.71
C ALA A 224 6.90 21.71 15.81
N LEU A 225 6.61 20.47 16.22
CA LEU A 225 5.66 20.15 17.28
C LEU A 225 6.30 20.18 18.68
N ASN A 226 7.63 20.34 18.80
CA ASN A 226 8.40 20.16 20.02
C ASN A 226 8.10 18.80 20.69
N LEU A 227 8.02 17.73 19.90
CA LEU A 227 7.79 16.36 20.36
C LEU A 227 9.02 15.49 20.08
N PRO A 228 9.33 14.51 20.96
CA PRO A 228 10.36 13.52 20.66
C PRO A 228 9.92 12.63 19.49
N LEU A 229 10.88 11.97 18.83
CA LEU A 229 10.58 11.03 17.74
C LEU A 229 9.56 9.95 18.15
N SER A 230 9.64 9.45 19.39
CA SER A 230 8.69 8.47 19.94
C SER A 230 7.23 8.95 19.91
N GLY A 231 6.98 10.26 19.90
CA GLY A 231 5.61 10.81 19.79
C GLY A 231 4.92 10.48 18.46
N ILE A 232 5.66 10.02 17.43
CA ILE A 232 5.10 9.54 16.17
C ILE A 232 4.46 8.15 16.32
N GLN A 233 4.83 7.36 17.32
CA GLN A 233 4.30 6.02 17.59
C GLN A 233 2.99 6.11 18.39
N SER A 234 1.97 6.70 17.76
CA SER A 234 0.73 7.11 18.45
C SER A 234 -0.44 7.31 17.49
N THR A 235 -1.63 7.53 18.04
CA THR A 235 -2.80 7.92 17.25
C THR A 235 -2.56 9.22 16.48
N LEU A 236 -1.97 10.24 17.14
CA LEU A 236 -1.63 11.49 16.47
C LEU A 236 -0.59 11.26 15.36
N GLY A 237 0.45 10.47 15.64
CA GLY A 237 1.50 10.18 14.67
C GLY A 237 1.00 9.46 13.42
N ARG A 238 -0.03 8.60 13.52
CA ARG A 238 -0.69 8.01 12.34
C ARG A 238 -1.36 9.05 11.44
N ILE A 239 -1.92 10.11 12.01
CA ILE A 239 -2.54 11.22 11.26
C ILE A 239 -1.44 12.02 10.57
N LEU A 240 -0.40 12.38 11.30
CA LEU A 240 0.75 13.13 10.80
C LEU A 240 1.46 12.39 9.65
N CYS A 241 1.75 11.10 9.82
CA CYS A 241 2.38 10.27 8.77
C CYS A 241 1.51 10.18 7.51
N ARG A 242 0.17 10.16 7.65
CA ARG A 242 -0.73 10.15 6.49
C ARG A 242 -0.67 11.46 5.70
N ALA A 243 -0.56 12.60 6.39
CA ALA A 243 -0.39 13.89 5.73
C ALA A 243 0.97 13.98 5.03
N HIS A 244 2.04 13.55 5.72
CA HIS A 244 3.38 13.44 5.14
C HIS A 244 3.39 12.57 3.87
N GLU A 245 2.78 11.38 3.90
CA GLU A 245 2.69 10.52 2.72
C GLU A 245 1.88 11.13 1.58
N ALA A 246 0.83 11.91 1.87
CA ALA A 246 0.07 12.62 0.84
C ALA A 246 0.97 13.63 0.12
N GLN A 247 1.80 14.36 0.86
CA GLN A 247 2.79 15.29 0.28
C GLN A 247 3.84 14.54 -0.54
N TRP A 248 4.41 13.45 -0.01
CA TRP A 248 5.38 12.62 -0.72
C TRP A 248 4.78 12.09 -2.05
N ALA A 249 3.55 11.58 -2.01
CA ALA A 249 2.88 11.01 -3.17
C ALA A 249 2.57 12.09 -4.22
N ALA A 250 2.20 13.30 -3.82
CA ALA A 250 2.00 14.42 -4.74
C ALA A 250 3.31 14.79 -5.48
N GLY A 251 4.43 14.80 -4.78
CA GLY A 251 5.75 14.98 -5.41
C GLY A 251 6.09 13.83 -6.36
N LYS A 252 5.80 12.59 -5.97
CA LYS A 252 6.04 11.42 -6.83
C LYS A 252 5.14 11.37 -8.06
N LEU A 253 3.92 11.92 -8.01
CA LEU A 253 3.09 12.09 -9.21
C LEU A 253 3.80 12.93 -10.27
N GLN A 254 4.42 14.05 -9.88
CA GLN A 254 5.21 14.87 -10.81
C GLN A 254 6.41 14.09 -11.35
N TYR A 255 7.18 13.46 -10.47
CA TYR A 255 8.33 12.65 -10.87
C TYR A 255 7.98 11.58 -11.93
N PHE A 256 6.90 10.82 -11.72
CA PHE A 256 6.48 9.80 -12.68
C PHE A 256 5.93 10.41 -13.97
N PHE A 257 5.25 11.55 -13.89
CA PHE A 257 4.80 12.26 -15.08
C PHE A 257 5.98 12.77 -15.91
N ASP A 258 7.02 13.30 -15.28
CA ASP A 258 8.23 13.75 -15.98
C ASP A 258 8.99 12.59 -16.64
N LYS A 259 9.04 11.41 -15.99
CA LYS A 259 9.58 10.19 -16.60
C LYS A 259 8.77 9.73 -17.80
N LEU A 260 7.43 9.76 -17.71
CA LEU A 260 6.56 9.49 -18.86
C LEU A 260 6.86 10.47 -20.00
N MET A 261 6.88 11.78 -19.74
CA MET A 261 7.17 12.79 -20.75
C MET A 261 8.56 12.62 -21.38
N THR A 262 9.55 12.19 -20.59
CA THR A 262 10.90 11.89 -21.09
C THR A 262 10.89 10.72 -22.07
N ASN A 263 10.18 9.63 -21.74
CA ASN A 263 10.01 8.50 -22.66
C ASN A 263 9.34 8.93 -23.96
N LEU A 264 8.27 9.74 -23.88
CA LEU A 264 7.55 10.24 -25.04
C LEU A 264 8.41 11.13 -25.94
N LYS A 265 9.21 12.02 -25.36
CA LYS A 265 10.19 12.85 -26.10
C LYS A 265 11.23 12.00 -26.84
N ASN A 266 11.56 10.83 -26.30
CA ASN A 266 12.48 9.87 -26.90
C ASN A 266 11.79 8.89 -27.86
N GLY A 267 10.51 9.09 -28.20
CA GLY A 267 9.76 8.23 -29.12
C GLY A 267 9.33 6.88 -28.52
N ASN A 268 9.45 6.68 -27.20
CA ASN A 268 8.98 5.47 -26.54
C ASN A 268 7.53 5.62 -26.09
N LEU A 269 6.61 5.04 -26.88
CA LEU A 269 5.15 5.15 -26.72
C LEU A 269 4.48 3.86 -26.21
N ALA A 270 5.25 2.79 -25.99
CA ALA A 270 4.70 1.47 -25.67
C ALA A 270 4.01 1.46 -24.29
N THR A 271 2.78 0.91 -24.24
CA THR A 271 1.94 0.85 -23.04
C THR A 271 1.51 -0.56 -22.63
N ALA A 272 1.72 -1.55 -23.51
CA ALA A 272 1.34 -2.94 -23.26
C ALA A 272 2.33 -3.90 -23.93
N SER A 273 2.62 -5.01 -23.26
CA SER A 273 3.24 -6.20 -23.84
C SER A 273 2.20 -7.30 -24.01
N THR A 274 2.07 -7.82 -25.23
CA THR A 274 1.05 -8.80 -25.61
C THR A 274 1.61 -10.16 -26.02
N GLU A 275 2.93 -10.39 -25.87
CA GLU A 275 3.59 -11.65 -26.24
C GLU A 275 2.97 -12.89 -25.57
N LYS A 276 2.47 -12.73 -24.34
CA LYS A 276 1.83 -13.76 -23.52
C LYS A 276 0.37 -13.43 -23.20
N TRP A 277 -0.29 -12.69 -24.08
CA TRP A 277 -1.71 -12.37 -23.92
C TRP A 277 -2.58 -13.60 -24.18
N GLU A 278 -2.30 -14.32 -25.27
CA GLU A 278 -3.05 -15.52 -25.63
C GLU A 278 -2.73 -16.67 -24.67
N PRO A 279 -3.75 -17.37 -24.13
CA PRO A 279 -3.53 -18.49 -23.20
C PRO A 279 -2.63 -19.59 -23.78
N ALA A 280 -2.67 -19.81 -25.10
CA ALA A 280 -1.82 -20.78 -25.79
C ALA A 280 -0.32 -20.48 -25.69
N ASN A 281 0.07 -19.24 -25.36
CA ASN A 281 1.47 -18.82 -25.19
C ASN A 281 1.94 -18.92 -23.73
N LEU A 282 1.08 -19.37 -22.81
CA LEU A 282 1.43 -19.62 -21.41
C LEU A 282 2.01 -21.03 -21.26
N ALA A 283 2.95 -21.22 -20.34
CA ALA A 283 3.47 -22.55 -20.05
C ALA A 283 2.42 -23.37 -19.26
N ASP A 284 2.30 -24.66 -19.59
CA ASP A 284 1.29 -25.58 -19.03
C ASP A 284 1.30 -25.67 -17.48
N ARG A 285 2.44 -25.37 -16.85
CA ARG A 285 2.61 -25.23 -15.40
C ARG A 285 3.65 -24.15 -15.10
N VAL A 286 3.19 -22.93 -14.81
CA VAL A 286 4.07 -21.89 -14.24
C VAL A 286 3.96 -21.98 -12.72
N PRO A 287 5.06 -22.17 -11.97
CA PRO A 287 5.04 -21.95 -10.53
C PRO A 287 4.59 -20.50 -10.27
N TRP A 288 3.38 -20.35 -9.75
CA TRP A 288 2.61 -19.09 -9.61
C TRP A 288 3.39 -17.93 -8.96
N CYS A 289 4.42 -18.25 -8.18
CA CYS A 289 5.38 -17.32 -7.58
C CYS A 289 6.03 -16.34 -8.59
N ARG A 290 6.23 -16.74 -9.85
CA ARG A 290 6.84 -15.85 -10.87
C ARG A 290 5.86 -14.88 -11.51
N PHE A 291 4.57 -15.20 -11.57
CA PHE A 291 3.56 -14.37 -12.24
C PHE A 291 3.14 -13.15 -11.39
N TYR A 292 3.22 -13.25 -10.06
CA TYR A 292 2.79 -12.19 -9.13
C TYR A 292 3.91 -11.41 -8.43
N ARG A 293 5.19 -11.75 -8.66
CA ARG A 293 6.28 -10.84 -8.28
C ARG A 293 6.06 -9.44 -8.88
N SER A 294 5.39 -9.35 -10.04
CA SER A 294 5.15 -8.07 -10.73
C SER A 294 3.78 -7.42 -10.58
N ALA A 295 2.70 -8.18 -10.38
CA ALA A 295 1.35 -7.63 -10.50
C ALA A 295 0.64 -7.33 -9.17
N ALA A 296 1.11 -7.84 -8.03
CA ALA A 296 0.29 -7.78 -6.81
C ALA A 296 1.03 -7.46 -5.50
N ARG A 297 2.35 -7.26 -5.48
CA ARG A 297 3.04 -6.77 -4.26
C ARG A 297 3.01 -5.26 -4.24
N GLY A 298 2.46 -4.69 -3.18
CA GLY A 298 2.54 -3.24 -3.02
C GLY A 298 1.96 -2.72 -1.73
N VAL A 299 1.92 -1.40 -1.68
CA VAL A 299 1.37 -0.61 -0.61
C VAL A 299 0.08 0.03 -1.11
N ARG A 300 -1.01 -0.14 -0.37
CA ARG A 300 -2.24 0.63 -0.49
C ARG A 300 -2.28 1.73 0.57
N PRO A 301 -3.18 2.74 0.47
CA PRO A 301 -3.25 3.83 1.44
C PRO A 301 -3.30 3.36 2.91
N LEU A 302 -3.98 2.25 3.18
CA LEU A 302 -4.11 1.68 4.53
C LEU A 302 -2.98 0.72 4.95
N GLY A 303 -2.09 0.28 4.05
CA GLY A 303 -1.07 -0.70 4.43
C GLY A 303 -0.59 -1.60 3.29
N ARG A 304 0.05 -2.71 3.66
CA ARG A 304 0.54 -3.73 2.73
C ARG A 304 -0.60 -4.43 2.00
N HIS A 305 -0.39 -4.83 0.76
CA HIS A 305 -1.34 -5.64 0.00
C HIS A 305 -0.60 -6.63 -0.89
N SER A 306 -1.15 -7.83 -0.96
CA SER A 306 -0.72 -8.92 -1.84
C SER A 306 -1.94 -9.69 -2.33
N ARG A 307 -1.91 -10.13 -3.58
CA ARG A 307 -2.89 -11.08 -4.15
C ARG A 307 -2.17 -12.36 -4.50
N TRP A 308 -2.76 -13.47 -4.10
CA TRP A 308 -2.33 -14.83 -4.38
C TRP A 308 -3.53 -15.54 -4.99
N GLN A 309 -3.36 -16.19 -6.13
CA GLN A 309 -4.39 -16.99 -6.76
C GLN A 309 -3.75 -18.30 -7.23
N ASP A 310 -4.51 -19.38 -7.07
CA ASP A 310 -4.22 -20.72 -7.57
C ASP A 310 -4.57 -20.87 -9.05
#